data_AF-A0A2V8LU57-F1
#
_entry.id   AF-A0A2V8LU57-F1
#
_cell.length_a   1.000
_cell.length_b   1.000
_cell.length_c   1.000
_cell.angle_alpha   90.00
_cell.angle_beta   90.00
_cell.angle_gamma   90.00
#
_symmetry.space_group_name_H-M   'P 1'
#
loop_
_entity.id
_entity.type
_entity.pdbx_description
1 polymer ?
#
loop_
_entity_poly.entity_id
_entity_poly.type
_entity_poly.pdbx_seq_one_letter_code
_entity_poly.pdbx_strand_id
1 'polypeptide(L)'
;MALACGDPIAPDEVFREAVSDYVDHCQRHGWMPCAYLAAEDRLAAYQQFRFQSLRVAEEAIIDLQAFPPNGNNPVAMSVHRYDRSRRVDPFVDEQLEEVTEDWLETRHMREMGFTVGHFSLEQLSEGPVFFLGTRHRVEAFCAWLPYNNGSAAVLDLVRQRRRTPPELVQSFLAHALYLLKESGFEEASLTAATIDRDQIETFRPRWETRYLVHPRGANVSKITKALTAIQKR
;
A
#
# COMPACT_ATOMS: atom_id res chain seq x y z
N MET A 1 -13.36 -3.20 -20.58
CA MET A 1 -12.72 -2.06 -19.90
C MET A 1 -11.44 -2.59 -19.31
N ALA A 2 -10.36 -1.84 -19.43
CA ALA A 2 -9.10 -2.12 -18.78
C ALA A 2 -8.92 -1.12 -17.63
N LEU A 3 -8.54 -1.62 -16.46
CA LEU A 3 -8.25 -0.82 -15.27
C LEU A 3 -6.79 -1.07 -14.91
N ALA A 4 -5.94 -0.08 -15.12
CA ALA A 4 -4.58 -0.07 -14.60
C ALA A 4 -4.60 0.31 -13.11
N CYS A 5 -3.70 -0.29 -12.34
CA CYS A 5 -3.47 0.07 -10.94
C CYS A 5 -2.22 0.97 -10.89
N GLY A 6 -2.43 2.24 -10.55
CA GLY A 6 -1.41 3.27 -10.60
C GLY A 6 -1.10 3.76 -12.01
N ASP A 7 -0.05 4.56 -12.08
CA ASP A 7 0.52 5.08 -13.31
C ASP A 7 1.47 4.06 -13.98
N PRO A 8 1.76 4.22 -15.28
CA PRO A 8 2.87 3.51 -15.91
C PRO A 8 4.17 3.69 -15.13
N ILE A 9 4.84 2.57 -14.83
CA ILE A 9 6.19 2.59 -14.23
C ILE A 9 7.18 2.85 -15.37
N ALA A 10 7.45 4.13 -15.61
CA ALA A 10 8.30 4.58 -16.70
C ALA A 10 9.00 5.90 -16.35
N PRO A 11 10.21 6.16 -16.87
CA PRO A 11 10.85 7.47 -16.78
C PRO A 11 9.96 8.58 -17.36
N ASP A 12 10.14 9.80 -16.84
CA ASP A 12 9.33 10.97 -17.22
C ASP A 12 9.36 11.25 -18.72
N GLU A 13 10.50 11.00 -19.37
CA GLU A 13 10.72 11.25 -20.80
C GLU A 13 9.83 10.38 -21.70
N VAL A 14 9.51 9.16 -21.25
CA VAL A 14 8.75 8.17 -22.00
C VAL A 14 7.36 7.91 -21.41
N PHE A 15 7.02 8.55 -20.29
CA PHE A 15 5.73 8.37 -19.62
C PHE A 15 4.54 8.58 -20.56
N ARG A 16 4.60 9.64 -21.38
CA ARG A 16 3.55 9.96 -22.35
C ARG A 16 3.41 8.86 -23.41
N GLU A 17 4.52 8.30 -23.87
CA GLU A 17 4.52 7.21 -24.85
C GLU A 17 3.91 5.95 -24.23
N ALA A 18 4.25 5.62 -22.99
CA ALA A 18 3.65 4.51 -22.25
C ALA A 18 2.12 4.67 -22.09
N VAL A 19 1.63 5.89 -21.81
CA VAL A 19 0.18 6.16 -21.79
C VAL A 19 -0.44 5.95 -23.17
N SER A 20 0.20 6.43 -24.24
CA SER A 20 -0.27 6.22 -25.61
C SER A 20 -0.36 4.74 -25.96
N ASP A 21 0.68 3.98 -25.66
CA ASP A 21 0.75 2.54 -25.95
C ASP A 21 -0.34 1.76 -25.20
N TYR A 22 -0.58 2.11 -23.93
CA TYR A 22 -1.68 1.54 -23.15
C TYR A 22 -3.05 1.87 -23.76
N VAL A 23 -3.26 3.12 -24.20
CA VAL A 23 -4.49 3.56 -24.87
C VAL A 23 -4.70 2.78 -26.17
N ASP A 24 -3.68 2.71 -27.02
CA ASP A 24 -3.74 2.03 -28.32
C ASP A 24 -3.94 0.52 -28.16
N HIS A 25 -3.31 -0.08 -27.15
CA HIS A 25 -3.58 -1.47 -26.76
C HIS A 25 -5.04 -1.66 -26.39
N CYS A 26 -5.59 -0.83 -25.49
CA CYS A 26 -6.99 -0.93 -25.09
C CYS A 26 -7.95 -0.75 -26.28
N GLN A 27 -7.69 0.23 -27.15
CA GLN A 27 -8.50 0.48 -28.33
C GLN A 27 -8.52 -0.73 -29.28
N ARG A 28 -7.37 -1.35 -29.56
CA ARG A 28 -7.28 -2.57 -30.40
C ARG A 28 -8.12 -3.72 -29.87
N HIS A 29 -8.31 -3.80 -28.56
CA HIS A 29 -9.12 -4.83 -27.90
C HIS A 29 -10.57 -4.39 -27.60
N GLY A 30 -10.98 -3.19 -28.03
CA GLY A 30 -12.32 -2.65 -27.74
C GLY A 30 -12.54 -2.36 -26.25
N TRP A 31 -11.47 -2.15 -25.49
CA TRP A 31 -11.51 -1.82 -24.08
C TRP A 31 -11.45 -0.32 -23.87
N MET A 32 -12.25 0.18 -22.92
CA MET A 32 -12.09 1.52 -22.38
C MET A 32 -10.88 1.52 -21.43
N PRO A 33 -9.81 2.30 -21.69
CA PRO A 33 -8.67 2.41 -20.78
C PRO A 33 -9.05 3.27 -19.58
N CYS A 34 -8.66 2.87 -18.38
CA CYS A 34 -8.76 3.64 -17.14
C CYS A 34 -7.51 3.39 -16.30
N ALA A 35 -7.12 4.35 -15.47
CA ALA A 35 -6.05 4.19 -14.47
C ALA A 35 -6.57 4.63 -13.10
N TYR A 36 -6.38 3.80 -12.08
CA TYR A 36 -6.87 4.04 -10.72
C TYR A 36 -5.69 4.29 -9.79
N LEU A 37 -5.79 5.29 -8.90
CA LEU A 37 -4.70 5.79 -8.07
C LEU A 37 -3.55 6.46 -8.84
N ALA A 38 -3.88 7.15 -9.93
CA ALA A 38 -2.92 8.00 -10.64
C ALA A 38 -2.47 9.18 -9.76
N ALA A 39 -1.20 9.55 -9.85
CA ALA A 39 -0.61 10.68 -9.18
C ALA A 39 -0.99 12.01 -9.84
N GLU A 40 -0.99 13.08 -9.04
CA GLU A 40 -1.45 14.41 -9.46
C GLU A 40 -0.56 15.03 -10.55
N ASP A 41 0.76 14.84 -10.44
CA ASP A 41 1.76 15.33 -11.38
C ASP A 41 1.67 14.65 -12.76
N ARG A 42 1.08 13.44 -12.84
CA ARG A 42 0.85 12.72 -14.09
C ARG A 42 -0.40 13.15 -14.85
N LEU A 43 -1.33 13.89 -14.22
CA LEU A 43 -2.61 14.25 -14.83
C LEU A 43 -2.47 15.05 -16.13
N ALA A 44 -1.46 15.91 -16.22
CA ALA A 44 -1.20 16.70 -17.43
C ALA A 44 -0.91 15.82 -18.66
N ALA A 45 -0.23 14.68 -18.48
CA ALA A 45 0.04 13.74 -19.56
C ALA A 45 -1.25 13.05 -20.03
N TYR A 46 -2.10 12.62 -19.10
CA TYR A 46 -3.39 11.99 -19.44
C TYR A 46 -4.36 12.95 -20.16
N GLN A 47 -4.36 14.23 -19.79
CA GLN A 47 -5.22 15.24 -20.43
C GLN A 47 -4.95 15.40 -21.93
N GLN A 48 -3.71 15.18 -22.38
CA GLN A 48 -3.34 15.21 -23.80
C GLN A 48 -4.09 14.13 -24.62
N PHE A 49 -4.44 13.01 -23.98
CA PHE A 49 -5.22 11.92 -24.56
C PHE A 49 -6.73 12.05 -24.27
N ARG A 50 -7.20 13.25 -23.91
CA ARG A 50 -8.61 13.57 -23.62
C ARG A 50 -9.21 12.79 -22.44
N PHE A 51 -8.38 12.36 -21.51
CA PHE A 51 -8.87 11.84 -20.23
C PHE A 51 -9.36 12.97 -19.32
N GLN A 52 -10.22 12.59 -18.38
CA GLN A 52 -10.62 13.37 -17.23
C GLN A 52 -10.15 12.64 -15.97
N SER A 53 -10.03 13.38 -14.87
CA SER A 53 -9.64 12.84 -13.57
C SER A 53 -10.69 13.13 -12.51
N LEU A 54 -10.86 12.18 -11.60
CA LEU A 54 -11.69 12.29 -10.41
C LEU A 54 -10.82 11.95 -9.20
N ARG A 55 -10.78 12.83 -8.20
CA ARG A 55 -10.11 12.54 -6.92
C ARG A 55 -10.82 11.36 -6.25
N VAL A 56 -10.07 10.33 -5.86
CA VAL A 56 -10.62 9.09 -5.27
C VAL A 56 -9.99 8.70 -3.94
N ALA A 57 -8.77 9.14 -3.66
CA ALA A 57 -8.08 8.84 -2.40
C ALA A 57 -7.04 9.92 -2.06
N GLU A 58 -6.51 9.83 -0.86
CA GLU A 58 -5.28 10.51 -0.44
C GLU A 58 -4.33 9.43 0.09
N GLU A 59 -3.05 9.57 -0.24
CA GLU A 59 -1.97 8.71 0.22
C GLU A 59 -1.09 9.49 1.18
N ALA A 60 -0.73 8.88 2.30
CA ALA A 60 0.14 9.48 3.30
C ALA A 60 1.60 9.08 3.05
N ILE A 61 2.42 10.07 2.72
CA ILE A 61 3.85 9.91 2.47
C ILE A 61 4.63 10.43 3.67
N ILE A 62 5.48 9.59 4.26
CA ILE A 62 6.31 9.90 5.42
C ILE A 62 7.76 10.10 4.97
N ASP A 63 8.31 11.27 5.27
CA ASP A 63 9.76 11.51 5.20
C ASP A 63 10.44 10.83 6.39
N LEU A 64 11.14 9.73 6.13
CA LEU A 64 11.83 8.96 7.16
C LEU A 64 13.09 9.68 7.67
N GLN A 65 13.71 10.55 6.87
CA GLN A 65 14.88 11.32 7.28
C GLN A 65 14.51 12.35 8.35
N ALA A 66 13.34 12.98 8.22
CA ALA A 66 12.76 13.87 9.22
C ALA A 66 12.08 13.14 10.40
N PHE A 67 11.90 11.82 10.31
CA PHE A 67 11.19 11.04 11.35
C PHE A 67 11.99 10.98 12.66
N PRO A 68 11.37 11.27 13.83
CA PRO A 68 12.08 11.39 15.10
C PRO A 68 12.64 10.04 15.58
N PRO A 69 13.84 10.03 16.20
CA PRO A 69 14.37 8.84 16.85
C PRO A 69 13.44 8.44 18.01
N ASN A 70 13.11 7.15 18.08
CA ASN A 70 12.16 6.51 18.99
C ASN A 70 10.66 6.63 18.67
N GLY A 71 10.24 7.20 17.52
CA GLY A 71 8.84 7.13 17.07
C GLY A 71 7.82 7.55 18.15
N ASN A 72 8.11 8.60 18.92
CA ASN A 72 7.29 9.25 19.97
C ASN A 72 6.61 8.40 21.08
N ASN A 73 6.49 7.08 20.99
CA ASN A 73 5.79 6.25 21.97
C ASN A 73 6.57 4.97 22.30
N PRO A 74 6.88 4.68 23.58
CA PRO A 74 7.44 3.40 23.96
C PRO A 74 6.44 2.28 23.62
N VAL A 75 6.86 1.31 22.84
CA VAL A 75 6.07 0.10 22.60
C VAL A 75 6.19 -0.79 23.83
N ALA A 76 5.08 -1.14 24.45
CA ALA A 76 5.06 -2.00 25.65
C ALA A 76 5.54 -3.44 25.38
N MET A 77 5.67 -3.82 24.10
CA MET A 77 6.14 -5.13 23.65
C MET A 77 7.27 -4.99 22.62
N SER A 78 8.03 -6.07 22.43
CA SER A 78 9.13 -6.09 21.48
C SER A 78 8.63 -6.06 20.03
N VAL A 79 9.33 -5.30 19.20
CA VAL A 79 9.14 -5.27 17.75
C VAL A 79 10.33 -5.94 17.10
N HIS A 80 10.06 -6.83 16.16
CA HIS A 80 11.07 -7.66 15.52
C HIS A 80 10.99 -7.50 14.01
N ARG A 81 12.15 -7.35 13.37
CA ARG A 81 12.27 -7.50 11.92
C ARG A 81 12.34 -8.99 11.57
N TYR A 82 11.51 -9.41 10.62
CA TYR A 82 11.55 -10.72 10.01
C TYR A 82 11.94 -10.58 8.54
N ASP A 83 13.03 -11.25 8.15
CA ASP A 83 13.48 -11.31 6.76
C ASP A 83 13.37 -12.75 6.26
N ARG A 84 12.20 -13.03 5.70
CA ARG A 84 11.87 -14.36 5.21
C ARG A 84 12.77 -14.81 4.06
N SER A 85 13.19 -13.88 3.20
CA SER A 85 14.09 -14.15 2.07
C SER A 85 15.44 -14.73 2.52
N ARG A 86 15.89 -14.40 3.73
CA ARG A 86 17.14 -14.88 4.33
C ARG A 86 16.94 -16.13 5.17
N ARG A 87 15.86 -16.20 5.94
CA ARG A 87 15.58 -17.33 6.83
C ARG A 87 14.09 -17.52 7.03
N VAL A 88 13.62 -18.70 6.63
CA VAL A 88 12.32 -19.23 6.99
C VAL A 88 12.29 -19.60 8.47
N ASP A 89 11.34 -19.06 9.22
CA ASP A 89 11.04 -19.48 10.60
C ASP A 89 9.58 -19.95 10.68
N PRO A 90 9.33 -21.28 10.69
CA PRO A 90 7.98 -21.82 10.63
C PRO A 90 7.05 -21.35 11.74
N PHE A 91 7.58 -21.05 12.93
CA PHE A 91 6.77 -20.55 14.04
C PHE A 91 6.33 -19.10 13.84
N VAL A 92 7.15 -18.29 13.18
CA VAL A 92 6.75 -16.93 12.82
C VAL A 92 5.74 -16.98 11.69
N ASP A 93 6.01 -17.77 10.64
CA ASP A 93 5.10 -17.94 9.50
C ASP A 93 3.68 -18.37 9.96
N GLU A 94 3.59 -19.39 10.81
CA GLU A 94 2.32 -19.87 11.41
C GLU A 94 1.62 -18.74 12.18
N GLN A 95 2.36 -17.95 12.95
CA GLN A 95 1.77 -16.81 13.67
C GLN A 95 1.27 -15.70 12.74
N LEU A 96 1.95 -15.41 11.62
CA LEU A 96 1.50 -14.42 10.65
C LEU A 96 0.24 -14.87 9.90
N GLU A 97 0.14 -16.17 9.61
CA GLU A 97 -1.07 -16.82 9.08
C GLU A 97 -2.24 -16.70 10.07
N GLU A 98 -2.04 -17.07 11.33
CA GLU A 98 -3.08 -16.96 12.36
C GLU A 98 -3.56 -15.52 12.60
N VAL A 99 -2.65 -14.53 12.62
CA VAL A 99 -3.03 -13.11 12.73
C VAL A 99 -3.83 -12.68 11.51
N THR A 100 -3.47 -13.16 10.34
CA THR A 100 -4.20 -12.93 9.09
C THR A 100 -5.63 -13.45 9.16
N GLU A 101 -5.80 -14.72 9.56
CA GLU A 101 -7.11 -15.35 9.68
C GLU A 101 -8.01 -14.61 10.68
N ASP A 102 -7.51 -14.35 11.89
CA ASP A 102 -8.27 -13.64 12.94
C ASP A 102 -8.66 -12.21 12.49
N TRP A 103 -7.78 -11.51 11.76
CA TRP A 103 -8.04 -10.16 11.25
C TRP A 103 -9.16 -10.16 10.19
N LEU A 104 -9.11 -11.09 9.23
CA LEU A 104 -10.12 -11.23 8.18
C LEU A 104 -11.48 -11.64 8.77
N GLU A 105 -11.49 -12.60 9.69
CA GLU A 105 -12.70 -13.05 10.40
C GLU A 105 -13.35 -11.92 11.19
N THR A 106 -12.55 -11.16 11.94
CA THR A 106 -13.01 -10.02 12.75
C THR A 106 -13.65 -8.92 11.89
N ARG A 107 -13.12 -8.70 10.67
CA ARG A 107 -13.63 -7.70 9.72
C ARG A 107 -14.77 -8.23 8.85
N HIS A 108 -15.15 -9.50 8.99
CA HIS A 108 -16.12 -10.19 8.13
C HIS A 108 -15.80 -10.01 6.64
N MET A 109 -14.52 -10.06 6.28
CA MET A 109 -14.04 -9.85 4.91
C MET A 109 -13.19 -11.03 4.43
N ARG A 110 -13.03 -11.11 3.10
CA ARG A 110 -12.04 -11.99 2.47
C ARG A 110 -10.82 -11.17 2.09
N GLU A 111 -9.76 -11.86 1.71
CA GLU A 111 -8.64 -11.22 1.03
C GLU A 111 -9.13 -10.38 -0.14
N MET A 112 -8.50 -9.22 -0.29
CA MET A 112 -8.78 -8.28 -1.35
C MET A 112 -7.59 -8.29 -2.31
N GLY A 113 -7.81 -7.84 -3.54
CA GLY A 113 -6.76 -7.76 -4.55
C GLY A 113 -6.74 -6.42 -5.28
N PHE A 114 -5.93 -6.38 -6.34
CA PHE A 114 -5.76 -5.26 -7.28
C PHE A 114 -5.01 -4.05 -6.71
N THR A 115 -5.49 -3.43 -5.64
CA THR A 115 -4.85 -2.23 -5.05
C THR A 115 -4.30 -2.45 -3.65
N VAL A 116 -4.60 -3.60 -3.05
CA VAL A 116 -4.13 -4.02 -1.73
C VAL A 116 -3.52 -5.40 -1.91
N GLY A 117 -2.39 -5.67 -1.26
CA GLY A 117 -1.79 -6.99 -1.25
C GLY A 117 -2.72 -8.04 -0.63
N HIS A 118 -2.64 -9.25 -1.16
CA HIS A 118 -3.17 -10.42 -0.49
C HIS A 118 -2.06 -11.00 0.40
N PHE A 119 -2.41 -11.66 1.49
CA PHE A 119 -1.38 -12.37 2.25
C PHE A 119 -0.90 -13.60 1.48
N SER A 120 0.42 -13.74 1.34
CA SER A 120 1.08 -15.01 1.03
C SER A 120 2.49 -14.99 1.62
N LEU A 121 2.95 -16.13 2.11
CA LEU A 121 4.30 -16.24 2.67
C LEU A 121 5.38 -15.96 1.61
N GLU A 122 5.10 -16.23 0.34
CA GLU A 122 5.99 -15.93 -0.78
C GLU A 122 6.20 -14.42 -0.93
N GLN A 123 5.12 -13.63 -0.95
CA GLN A 123 5.19 -12.16 -1.08
C GLN A 123 5.87 -11.49 0.11
N LEU A 124 5.78 -12.07 1.31
CA LEU A 124 6.52 -11.58 2.48
C LEU A 124 8.06 -11.62 2.30
N SER A 125 8.55 -12.31 1.27
CA SER A 125 9.98 -12.34 0.92
C SER A 125 10.42 -11.18 0.03
N GLU A 126 9.48 -10.37 -0.48
CA GLU A 126 9.76 -9.27 -1.42
C GLU A 126 10.19 -7.97 -0.72
N GLY A 127 10.05 -7.89 0.60
CA GLY A 127 10.41 -6.70 1.36
C GLY A 127 10.46 -6.90 2.86
N PRO A 128 10.69 -5.82 3.63
CA PRO A 128 10.81 -5.93 5.07
C PRO A 128 9.46 -6.24 5.73
N VAL A 129 9.49 -7.21 6.65
CA VAL A 129 8.36 -7.53 7.52
C VAL A 129 8.74 -7.21 8.96
N PHE A 130 7.82 -6.60 9.69
CA PHE A 130 7.95 -6.38 11.12
C PHE A 130 6.78 -7.00 11.85
N PHE A 131 7.03 -7.52 13.05
CA PHE A 131 5.97 -8.04 13.91
C PHE A 131 6.15 -7.58 15.35
N LEU A 132 5.02 -7.48 16.03
CA LEU A 132 4.87 -7.09 17.42
C LEU A 132 4.56 -8.32 18.27
N GLY A 133 5.33 -8.54 19.33
CA GLY A 133 5.11 -9.65 20.27
C GLY A 133 6.34 -10.55 20.38
N THR A 134 6.13 -11.86 20.32
CA THR A 134 7.21 -12.85 20.38
C THR A 134 7.12 -13.81 19.21
N ARG A 135 8.19 -14.57 18.97
CA ARG A 135 8.25 -15.64 17.95
C ARG A 135 7.07 -16.62 17.99
N HIS A 136 6.51 -16.88 19.17
CA HIS A 136 5.43 -17.85 19.38
C HIS A 136 4.08 -17.18 19.65
N ARG A 137 4.04 -15.84 19.63
CA ARG A 137 2.82 -15.07 19.86
C ARG A 137 2.95 -13.69 19.22
N VAL A 138 2.55 -13.60 17.95
CA VAL A 138 2.46 -12.33 17.23
C VAL A 138 1.10 -11.71 17.51
N GLU A 139 1.09 -10.43 17.90
CA GLU A 139 -0.12 -9.65 18.13
C GLU A 139 -0.48 -8.79 16.92
N ALA A 140 0.52 -8.28 16.21
CA ALA A 140 0.34 -7.54 14.95
C ALA A 140 1.57 -7.68 14.06
N PHE A 141 1.41 -7.49 12.76
CA PHE A 141 2.51 -7.40 11.82
C PHE A 141 2.23 -6.38 10.72
N CYS A 142 3.30 -5.88 10.11
CA CYS A 142 3.24 -5.10 8.88
C CYS A 142 4.29 -5.58 7.88
N ALA A 143 3.91 -5.59 6.61
CA ALA A 143 4.77 -5.95 5.49
C ALA A 143 4.86 -4.78 4.52
N TRP A 144 6.05 -4.56 3.98
CA TRP A 144 6.34 -3.42 3.14
C TRP A 144 6.99 -3.87 1.84
N LEU A 145 6.71 -3.17 0.75
CA LEU A 145 7.32 -3.42 -0.56
C LEU A 145 8.27 -2.27 -0.92
N PRO A 146 9.54 -2.55 -1.26
CA PRO A 146 10.44 -1.51 -1.74
C PRO A 146 9.99 -0.95 -3.08
N TYR A 147 10.09 0.37 -3.25
CA TYR A 147 9.95 1.07 -4.53
C TYR A 147 11.04 2.12 -4.68
N ASN A 148 11.02 2.87 -5.79
CA ASN A 148 11.99 3.92 -6.10
C ASN A 148 13.45 3.42 -5.99
N ASN A 149 13.77 2.33 -6.70
CA ASN A 149 15.08 1.67 -6.65
C ASN A 149 15.51 1.23 -5.23
N GLY A 150 14.56 0.99 -4.34
CA GLY A 150 14.80 0.51 -2.99
C GLY A 150 15.09 1.61 -1.95
N SER A 151 15.02 2.89 -2.32
CA SER A 151 15.14 4.00 -1.36
C SER A 151 13.84 4.28 -0.61
N ALA A 152 12.70 3.79 -1.09
CA ALA A 152 11.40 4.00 -0.46
C ALA A 152 10.65 2.68 -0.25
N ALA A 153 9.68 2.67 0.67
CA ALA A 153 8.88 1.49 0.99
C ALA A 153 7.39 1.82 1.09
N VAL A 154 6.52 0.98 0.53
CA VAL A 154 5.07 1.13 0.62
C VAL A 154 4.48 0.07 1.54
N LEU A 155 3.59 0.46 2.45
CA LEU A 155 2.91 -0.44 3.38
C LEU A 155 1.91 -1.32 2.62
N ASP A 156 2.24 -2.58 2.41
CA ASP A 156 1.36 -3.50 1.69
C ASP A 156 0.31 -4.12 2.62
N LEU A 157 0.74 -4.56 3.81
CA LEU A 157 -0.12 -5.20 4.80
C LEU A 157 0.10 -4.59 6.18
N VAL A 158 -0.98 -4.37 6.91
CA VAL A 158 -0.97 -4.21 8.36
C VAL A 158 -2.11 -5.02 8.96
N ARG A 159 -1.78 -5.97 9.84
CA ARG A 159 -2.76 -6.88 10.45
C ARG A 159 -2.51 -7.00 11.93
N GLN A 160 -3.58 -7.26 12.67
CA GLN A 160 -3.56 -7.35 14.12
C GLN A 160 -4.60 -8.36 14.60
N ARG A 161 -4.33 -9.00 15.73
CA ARG A 161 -5.33 -9.83 16.40
C ARG A 161 -6.48 -8.98 16.93
N ARG A 162 -7.65 -9.59 17.09
CA ARG A 162 -8.91 -8.94 17.50
C ARG A 162 -8.82 -8.15 18.80
N ARG A 163 -7.96 -8.59 19.73
CA ARG A 163 -7.81 -7.99 21.06
C ARG A 163 -6.64 -7.02 21.16
N THR A 164 -5.90 -6.78 20.08
CA THR A 164 -4.77 -5.86 20.07
C THR A 164 -5.30 -4.41 20.12
N PRO A 165 -4.93 -3.60 21.13
CA PRO A 165 -5.40 -2.23 21.25
C PRO A 165 -4.94 -1.36 20.07
N PRO A 166 -5.78 -0.45 19.54
CA PRO A 166 -5.40 0.45 18.45
C PRO A 166 -4.14 1.29 18.74
N GLU A 167 -3.98 1.78 19.97
CA GLU A 167 -2.84 2.59 20.40
C GLU A 167 -1.53 1.79 20.37
N LEU A 168 -1.62 0.49 20.62
CA LEU A 168 -0.48 -0.43 20.54
C LEU A 168 -0.08 -0.66 19.08
N VAL A 169 -1.03 -0.78 18.16
CA VAL A 169 -0.75 -0.90 16.71
C VAL A 169 -0.17 0.38 16.14
N GLN A 170 -0.68 1.55 16.57
CA GLN A 170 -0.10 2.84 16.21
C GLN A 170 1.35 2.95 16.67
N SER A 171 1.64 2.59 17.92
CA SER A 171 3.00 2.61 18.47
C SER A 171 3.92 1.61 17.75
N PHE A 172 3.40 0.43 17.40
CA PHE A 172 4.11 -0.56 16.59
C PHE A 172 4.46 -0.01 15.19
N LEU A 173 3.53 0.61 14.49
CA LEU A 173 3.79 1.22 13.18
C LEU A 173 4.82 2.36 13.27
N ALA A 174 4.75 3.19 14.30
CA ALA A 174 5.77 4.23 14.55
C ALA A 174 7.17 3.62 14.68
N HIS A 175 7.27 2.49 15.38
CA HIS A 175 8.53 1.77 15.55
C HIS A 175 8.97 1.07 14.25
N ALA A 176 8.04 0.52 13.46
CA ALA A 176 8.35 -0.05 12.15
C ALA A 176 8.90 1.01 11.18
N LEU A 177 8.31 2.21 11.15
CA LEU A 177 8.83 3.36 10.38
C LEU A 177 10.25 3.75 10.82
N TYR A 178 10.51 3.77 12.13
CA TYR A 178 11.86 3.99 12.65
C TYR A 178 12.83 2.89 12.19
N LEU A 179 12.44 1.61 12.24
CA LEU A 179 13.30 0.52 11.77
C LEU A 179 13.52 0.54 10.25
N LEU A 180 12.56 1.03 9.46
CA LEU A 180 12.75 1.28 8.04
C LEU A 180 13.80 2.36 7.80
N LYS A 181 13.73 3.48 8.54
CA LYS A 181 14.76 4.53 8.51
C LYS A 181 16.15 3.96 8.80
N GLU A 182 16.29 3.19 9.89
CA GLU A 182 17.56 2.54 10.27
C GLU A 182 18.04 1.52 9.23
N SER A 183 17.14 1.02 8.39
CA SER A 183 17.46 0.11 7.29
C SER A 183 17.87 0.83 6.00
N GLY A 184 17.92 2.16 5.99
CA GLY A 184 18.35 2.98 4.86
C GLY A 184 17.23 3.49 3.96
N PHE A 185 15.96 3.29 4.32
CA PHE A 185 14.84 3.88 3.58
C PHE A 185 14.72 5.38 3.89
N GLU A 186 14.40 6.16 2.86
CA GLU A 186 14.24 7.62 2.91
C GLU A 186 12.77 8.04 3.00
N GLU A 187 11.87 7.25 2.41
CA GLU A 187 10.44 7.54 2.34
C GLU A 187 9.63 6.28 2.66
N ALA A 188 8.50 6.47 3.35
CA ALA A 188 7.51 5.43 3.54
C ALA A 188 6.13 5.90 3.09
N SER A 189 5.51 5.17 2.17
CA SER A 189 4.10 5.34 1.86
C SER A 189 3.25 4.43 2.75
N LEU A 190 2.19 4.98 3.34
CA LEU A 190 1.18 4.19 4.06
C LEU A 190 0.03 3.74 3.14
N THR A 191 0.16 3.91 1.82
CA THR A 191 -0.88 3.77 0.80
C THR A 191 -2.07 4.70 1.04
N ALA A 192 -3.14 4.56 0.25
CA ALA A 192 -4.47 4.99 0.65
C ALA A 192 -4.94 4.13 1.83
N ALA A 193 -4.34 4.39 2.99
CA ALA A 193 -4.29 3.47 4.12
C ALA A 193 -5.67 3.07 4.63
N THR A 194 -5.76 1.85 5.15
CA THR A 194 -6.89 1.35 5.97
C THR A 194 -6.78 1.78 7.44
N ILE A 195 -5.81 2.61 7.79
CA ILE A 195 -5.59 3.14 9.14
C ILE A 195 -6.36 4.46 9.30
N ASP A 196 -6.78 4.75 10.53
CA ASP A 196 -7.46 6.01 10.85
C ASP A 196 -6.56 7.22 10.52
N ARG A 197 -7.13 8.20 9.81
CA ARG A 197 -6.43 9.44 9.43
C ARG A 197 -5.85 10.13 10.66
N ASP A 198 -6.58 10.22 11.76
CA ASP A 198 -6.14 10.90 12.98
C ASP A 198 -4.90 10.22 13.58
N GLN A 199 -4.78 8.90 13.45
CA GLN A 199 -3.59 8.16 13.86
C GLN A 199 -2.41 8.44 12.93
N ILE A 200 -2.66 8.51 11.62
CA ILE A 200 -1.62 8.79 10.62
C ILE A 200 -1.07 10.22 10.75
N GLU A 201 -1.91 11.20 11.08
CA GLU A 201 -1.48 12.60 11.30
C GLU A 201 -0.40 12.72 12.37
N THR A 202 -0.34 11.80 13.33
CA THR A 202 0.74 11.78 14.35
C THR A 202 2.13 11.54 13.76
N PHE A 203 2.21 10.94 12.57
CA PHE A 203 3.45 10.74 11.81
C PHE A 203 3.80 11.96 10.94
N ARG A 204 2.98 13.01 10.95
CA ARG A 204 3.14 14.25 10.17
C ARG A 204 3.38 13.98 8.67
N PRO A 205 2.46 13.25 8.01
CA PRO A 205 2.61 12.90 6.60
C PRO A 205 2.52 14.13 5.71
N ARG A 206 3.09 14.00 4.52
CA ARG A 206 2.68 14.77 3.35
C ARG A 206 1.56 13.99 2.66
N TRP A 207 0.38 14.61 2.54
CA TRP A 207 -0.75 14.00 1.84
C TRP A 207 -0.64 14.24 0.33
N GLU A 208 -0.71 13.16 -0.44
CA GLU A 208 -0.77 13.22 -1.90
C GLU A 208 -2.14 12.76 -2.40
N THR A 209 -2.77 13.56 -3.27
CA THR A 209 -4.06 13.18 -3.85
C THR A 209 -3.87 12.09 -4.90
N ARG A 210 -4.80 11.14 -4.94
CA ARG A 210 -4.85 10.06 -5.93
C ARG A 210 -6.13 10.11 -6.74
N TYR A 211 -6.02 9.82 -8.03
CA TYR A 211 -7.07 10.05 -9.00
C TYR A 211 -7.49 8.76 -9.73
N LEU A 212 -8.78 8.68 -10.05
CA LEU A 212 -9.28 7.85 -11.13
C LEU A 212 -9.20 8.66 -12.42
N VAL A 213 -8.40 8.18 -13.35
CA VAL A 213 -8.26 8.71 -14.71
C VAL A 213 -9.12 7.88 -15.65
N HIS A 214 -10.02 8.54 -16.39
CA HIS A 214 -10.95 7.88 -17.30
C HIS A 214 -11.20 8.72 -18.57
N PRO A 215 -11.61 8.12 -19.70
CA PRO A 215 -11.87 8.87 -20.92
C PRO A 215 -13.04 9.85 -20.71
N ARG A 216 -12.97 11.00 -21.38
CA ARG A 216 -14.06 11.99 -21.32
C ARG A 216 -15.40 11.38 -21.74
N GLY A 217 -16.44 11.60 -20.94
CA GLY A 217 -17.78 11.06 -21.18
C GLY A 217 -17.99 9.61 -20.75
N ALA A 218 -16.99 8.97 -20.13
CA ALA A 218 -17.15 7.64 -19.55
C ALA A 218 -18.15 7.64 -18.39
N ASN A 219 -18.87 6.54 -18.22
CA ASN A 219 -19.78 6.35 -17.09
C ASN A 219 -18.99 5.97 -15.83
N VAL A 220 -18.69 6.96 -14.99
CA VAL A 220 -17.93 6.78 -13.75
C VAL A 220 -18.56 5.75 -12.82
N SER A 221 -19.90 5.71 -12.68
CA SER A 221 -20.58 4.72 -11.84
C SER A 221 -20.30 3.28 -12.28
N LYS A 222 -20.23 3.04 -13.60
CA LYS A 222 -19.85 1.73 -14.15
C LYS A 222 -18.39 1.39 -13.82
N ILE A 223 -17.49 2.37 -13.85
CA ILE A 223 -16.08 2.20 -13.51
C ILE A 223 -15.92 1.84 -12.03
N THR A 224 -16.55 2.61 -11.13
CA THR A 224 -16.51 2.36 -9.69
C THR A 224 -17.08 0.98 -9.33
N LYS A 225 -18.18 0.56 -9.95
CA LYS A 225 -18.73 -0.81 -9.75
C LYS A 225 -17.74 -1.90 -10.17
N ALA A 226 -17.04 -1.71 -11.29
CA ALA A 226 -16.04 -2.67 -11.74
C ALA A 226 -14.81 -2.70 -10.82
N LEU A 227 -14.36 -1.55 -10.32
CA LEU A 227 -13.30 -1.47 -9.30
C LEU A 227 -13.67 -2.26 -8.06
N THR A 228 -14.87 -2.05 -7.50
CA THR A 228 -15.34 -2.80 -6.32
C THR A 228 -15.43 -4.30 -6.60
N ALA A 229 -15.79 -4.71 -7.81
CA ALA A 229 -15.89 -6.12 -8.19
C ALA A 229 -14.51 -6.78 -8.32
N ILE A 230 -13.51 -6.06 -8.85
CA ILE A 230 -12.14 -6.58 -9.03
C ILE A 230 -11.42 -6.69 -7.69
N GLN A 231 -11.60 -5.71 -6.80
CA GLN A 231 -10.97 -5.73 -5.47
C GLN A 231 -11.45 -6.89 -4.57
N LYS A 232 -12.66 -7.42 -4.82
CA LYS A 232 -13.27 -8.51 -4.04
C LYS A 232 -13.08 -9.91 -4.64
N ARG A 233 -12.31 -10.03 -5.73
CA ARG A 233 -12.00 -11.32 -6.36
C ARG A 233 -10.85 -11.99 -5.63
#